data_AF-X1H783-F1
#
_entry.id   AF-X1H783-F1
#
_cell.length_a   1.000
_cell.length_b   1.000
_cell.length_c   1.000
_cell.angle_alpha   90.00
_cell.angle_beta   90.00
_cell.angle_gamma   90.00
#
_symmetry.space_group_name_H-M   'P 1'
#
loop_
_entity.id
_entity.type
_entity.pdbx_description
1 polymer ?
#
loop_
_entity_poly.entity_id
_entity_poly.type
_entity_poly.pdbx_seq_one_letter_code
_entity_poly.pdbx_strand_id
1 'polypeptide(L)' 'KVGAVFTTSGDVTGGKETTMFSIIQAFMIYGMIIVGDPMAATGHYGVSCVGKPDEKTMERGRLLGKRVAELALKVVK' A
#
# COMPACT_ATOMS: atom_id res chain seq x y z
N LYS A 1 -11.01 10.88 -2.95
CA LYS A 1 -9.62 10.90 -2.39
C LYS A 1 -8.88 9.65 -2.88
N VAL A 2 -7.55 9.69 -2.95
CA VAL A 2 -6.71 8.53 -3.30
C VAL A 2 -6.14 7.90 -2.03
N GLY A 3 -6.15 6.57 -1.92
CA GLY A 3 -5.64 5.82 -0.78
C GLY A 3 -4.79 4.62 -1.19
N ALA A 4 -3.88 4.24 -0.31
CA ALA A 4 -3.07 3.03 -0.39
C ALA A 4 -2.81 2.49 1.03
N VAL A 5 -2.38 1.24 1.12
CA VAL A 5 -2.15 0.54 2.39
C VAL A 5 -0.73 -0.03 2.45
N PHE A 6 -0.22 -0.16 3.68
CA PHE A 6 1.02 -0.87 3.98
C PHE A 6 0.87 -1.58 5.33
N THR A 7 1.66 -2.61 5.58
CA THR A 7 1.60 -3.34 6.86
C THR A 7 2.89 -4.09 7.15
N THR A 8 3.12 -4.48 8.40
CA THR A 8 4.19 -5.39 8.80
C THR A 8 3.63 -6.47 9.73
N SER A 9 4.34 -7.59 9.85
CA SER A 9 3.98 -8.66 10.80
C SER A 9 5.22 -9.37 11.30
N GLY A 10 5.11 -10.08 12.43
CA GLY A 10 6.22 -10.89 12.97
C GLY A 10 6.51 -12.16 12.16
N ASP A 11 5.52 -12.71 11.47
CA ASP A 11 5.63 -13.94 10.67
C ASP A 11 5.52 -13.68 9.16
N VAL A 12 6.13 -14.53 8.33
CA VAL A 12 6.09 -14.43 6.86
C VAL A 12 4.67 -14.57 6.31
N THR A 13 3.83 -15.41 6.91
CA THR A 13 2.41 -15.63 6.57
C THR A 13 1.44 -14.92 7.51
N GLY A 14 1.94 -14.06 8.41
CA GLY A 14 1.19 -13.45 9.53
C GLY A 14 0.14 -12.39 9.19
N GLY A 15 -0.74 -12.65 8.22
CA GLY A 15 -1.97 -11.87 8.00
C GLY A 15 -1.78 -10.50 7.35
N LYS A 16 -0.64 -10.24 6.70
CA LYS A 16 -0.35 -8.94 6.07
C LYS A 16 -1.37 -8.58 4.99
N GLU A 17 -1.60 -9.50 4.05
CA GLU A 17 -2.54 -9.26 2.94
C GLU A 17 -3.98 -9.12 3.41
N THR A 18 -4.42 -9.94 4.37
CA THR A 18 -5.78 -9.84 4.93
C THR A 18 -5.97 -8.55 5.71
N THR A 19 -4.97 -8.11 6.48
CA THR A 19 -5.00 -6.79 7.16
C THR A 19 -5.14 -5.65 6.15
N MET A 20 -4.36 -5.67 5.07
CA MET A 20 -4.49 -4.70 3.98
C MET A 20 -5.89 -4.73 3.37
N PHE A 21 -6.43 -5.92 3.10
CA PHE A 21 -7.75 -6.06 2.52
C PHE A 21 -8.87 -5.52 3.43
N SER A 22 -8.77 -5.71 4.75
CA SER A 22 -9.70 -5.12 5.72
C SER A 22 -9.68 -3.58 5.71
N ILE A 23 -8.51 -2.95 5.55
CA ILE A 23 -8.42 -1.49 5.42
C ILE A 23 -8.98 -1.03 4.06
N ILE A 24 -8.69 -1.77 3.00
CA ILE A 24 -9.24 -1.52 1.65
C ILE A 24 -10.77 -1.56 1.67
N GLN A 25 -11.39 -2.48 2.41
CA GLN A 25 -12.84 -2.51 2.61
C GLN A 25 -13.39 -1.21 3.20
N ALA A 26 -12.71 -0.65 4.20
CA ALA A 26 -13.11 0.66 4.73
C ALA A 26 -12.98 1.77 3.68
N PHE A 27 -11.90 1.79 2.89
CA PHE A 27 -11.72 2.76 1.80
C PHE A 27 -12.81 2.67 0.72
N MET A 28 -13.29 1.46 0.43
CA MET A 28 -14.39 1.24 -0.50
C MET A 28 -15.70 1.87 0.00
N ILE A 29 -16.01 1.77 1.30
CA ILE A 29 -17.19 2.41 1.89
C ILE A 29 -17.17 3.93 1.70
N TYR A 30 -15.99 4.56 1.78
CA TYR A 30 -15.81 5.99 1.57
C TYR A 30 -15.66 6.40 0.09
N GLY A 31 -15.82 5.47 -0.86
CA GLY A 31 -15.70 5.77 -2.29
C GLY A 31 -14.31 6.28 -2.70
N MET A 32 -13.25 5.83 -2.02
CA MET A 32 -11.89 6.23 -2.36
C MET A 32 -11.40 5.52 -3.63
N ILE A 33 -10.49 6.18 -4.35
CA ILE A 33 -9.70 5.54 -5.40
C ILE A 33 -8.54 4.81 -4.70
N ILE A 34 -8.45 3.50 -4.87
CA ILE A 34 -7.49 2.66 -4.14
C ILE A 34 -6.41 2.18 -5.11
N VAL A 35 -5.14 2.30 -4.71
CA VAL A 35 -4.00 1.78 -5.48
C VAL A 35 -3.11 0.88 -4.62
N GLY A 36 -2.69 -0.24 -5.22
CA GLY A 36 -1.61 -1.08 -4.68
C GLY A 36 -0.22 -0.54 -5.02
N ASP A 37 0.82 -1.23 -4.57
CA ASP A 37 2.19 -0.84 -4.90
C ASP A 37 2.49 -1.10 -6.39
N PRO A 38 3.35 -0.29 -7.03
CA PRO A 38 3.65 -0.46 -8.45
C PRO A 38 4.42 -1.76 -8.70
N MET A 39 4.39 -2.25 -9.94
CA MET A 39 5.20 -3.43 -10.34
C MET A 39 6.71 -3.23 -10.11
N ALA A 40 7.19 -1.99 -10.15
CA ALA A 40 8.57 -1.64 -9.80
C ALA A 40 8.92 -1.88 -8.31
N ALA A 41 7.91 -2.05 -7.46
CA ALA A 41 8.08 -2.44 -6.06
C ALA A 41 7.87 -3.96 -5.90
N THR A 42 6.61 -4.41 -5.86
CA THR A 42 6.22 -5.83 -5.78
C THR A 42 4.92 -6.14 -6.53
N GLY A 43 3.99 -5.19 -6.65
CA GLY A 43 2.76 -5.35 -7.44
C GLY A 43 1.58 -5.98 -6.71
N HIS A 44 1.52 -5.86 -5.39
CA HIS A 44 0.49 -6.37 -4.51
C HIS A 44 -0.51 -5.27 -4.08
N TYR A 45 -1.39 -5.61 -3.15
CA TYR A 45 -2.36 -4.69 -2.55
C TYR A 45 -1.73 -3.48 -1.84
N GLY A 46 -0.43 -3.56 -1.52
CA GLY A 46 0.33 -2.56 -0.79
C GLY A 46 1.71 -3.10 -0.39
N VAL A 47 2.54 -2.26 0.24
CA VAL A 47 3.88 -2.66 0.67
C VAL A 47 3.82 -3.42 1.99
N SER A 48 4.54 -4.54 2.06
CA SER A 48 4.60 -5.36 3.28
C SER A 48 6.02 -5.85 3.60
N CYS A 49 6.30 -6.09 4.88
CA CYS A 49 7.53 -6.75 5.31
C CYS A 49 7.33 -7.59 6.58
N VAL A 50 8.29 -8.47 6.84
CA VAL A 50 8.42 -9.17 8.13
C VAL A 50 9.24 -8.30 9.07
N GLY A 51 8.75 -8.08 10.29
CA GLY A 51 9.41 -7.26 11.29
C GLY A 51 9.56 -5.79 10.86
N LYS A 52 10.71 -5.20 11.20
CA LYS A 52 11.04 -3.82 10.87
C LYS A 52 11.40 -3.70 9.37
N PRO A 53 10.94 -2.66 8.67
CA PRO A 53 11.35 -2.40 7.29
C PRO A 53 12.87 -2.29 7.13
N ASP A 54 13.41 -3.05 6.18
CA ASP A 54 14.78 -2.90 5.69
C ASP A 54 14.86 -1.84 4.58
N GLU A 55 16.05 -1.57 4.06
CA GLU A 55 16.26 -0.56 3.01
C GLU A 55 15.44 -0.82 1.75
N LYS A 56 15.31 -2.09 1.34
CA LYS A 56 14.50 -2.49 0.18
C LYS A 56 13.02 -2.24 0.42
N THR A 57 12.53 -2.54 1.61
CA THR A 57 11.14 -2.27 2.01
C THR A 57 10.87 -0.77 2.04
N MET A 58 11.81 0.01 2.58
CA MET A 58 11.69 1.47 2.61
C MET A 58 11.63 2.04 1.19
N GLU A 59 12.42 1.51 0.26
CA GLU A 59 12.36 1.93 -1.15
C GLU A 59 11.04 1.57 -1.81
N ARG A 60 10.52 0.36 -1.58
CA ARG A 60 9.17 -0.03 -2.05
C ARG A 60 8.10 0.90 -1.48
N GLY A 61 8.21 1.28 -0.20
CA GLY A 61 7.35 2.27 0.44
C GLY A 61 7.39 3.64 -0.25
N ARG A 62 8.58 4.11 -0.64
CA ARG A 62 8.72 5.34 -1.43
C ARG A 62 8.06 5.23 -2.80
N LEU A 63 8.21 4.11 -3.49
CA LEU A 63 7.57 3.87 -4.78
C LEU A 63 6.03 3.86 -4.67
N LEU A 64 5.48 3.25 -3.60
CA LEU A 64 4.05 3.33 -3.30
C LEU A 64 3.60 4.77 -3.05
N GLY A 65 4.32 5.51 -2.20
CA GLY A 65 4.03 6.91 -1.91
C GLY A 65 4.06 7.80 -3.16
N LYS A 66 5.05 7.61 -4.03
CA LYS A 66 5.16 8.29 -5.33
C LYS A 66 3.92 8.02 -6.19
N ARG A 67 3.50 6.76 -6.33
CA ARG A 67 2.30 6.37 -7.09
C ARG A 67 1.04 7.06 -6.56
N VAL A 68 0.87 7.09 -5.23
CA VAL A 68 -0.27 7.77 -4.60
C VAL A 68 -0.26 9.27 -4.90
N ALA A 69 0.88 9.93 -4.73
CA ALA A 69 1.02 11.37 -4.97
C ALA A 69 0.76 11.72 -6.44
N GLU A 70 1.34 10.97 -7.38
CA GLU A 70 1.12 11.18 -8.82
C GLU A 70 -0.34 11.00 -9.21
N LEU A 71 -1.02 9.98 -8.68
CA LEU A 71 -2.44 9.79 -8.97
C LEU A 71 -3.30 10.87 -8.30
N ALA A 72 -2.99 11.27 -7.06
CA ALA A 72 -3.69 12.34 -6.37
C ALA A 72 -3.63 13.66 -7.16
N LEU A 73 -2.46 14.03 -7.67
CA LEU A 73 -2.28 15.22 -8.50
C LEU A 73 -3.08 15.16 -9.82
N LYS A 74 -3.23 13.97 -10.41
CA LYS A 74 -4.01 13.79 -11.66
C LYS A 74 -5.52 13.89 -11.47
N VAL A 75 -6.02 13.59 -10.27
CA VAL A 75 -7.47 13.57 -9.98
C VAL A 75 -7.93 14.77 -9.15
N VAL A 76 -7.00 15.60 -8.69
CA VAL A 76 -7.32 16.92 -8.14
C VAL A 76 -7.86 17.79 -9.27
N LYS A 77 -9.05 18.33 -9.06
CA LYS A 77 -9.60 19.44 -9.85
C LYS A 77 -9.20 20.75 -9.20
#